data_AF-E5CD02-F1
#
_entry.id   AF-E5CD02-F1
#
_cell.length_a   1.000
_cell.length_b   1.000
_cell.length_c   1.000
_cell.angle_alpha   90.00
_cell.angle_beta   90.00
_cell.angle_gamma   90.00
#
_symmetry.space_group_name_H-M   'P 1'
#
loop_
_entity.id
_entity.type
_entity.pdbx_description
1 polymer ?
#
loop_
_entity_poly.entity_id
_entity_poly.type
_entity_poly.pdbx_seq_one_letter_code
_entity_poly.pdbx_strand_id
1 'polypeptide(L)'
;MTKADIVNEITKKTGIDKQTVLTTVEAFMDAVKDSLSNDENVYLRGFGSFVVKKRAQKTARNISKNTTIIIPEHNIPAFKPAKTFTISVKK
;
A
#
# COMPACT_ATOMS: atom_id res chain seq x y z
N MET A 1 -1.35 13.22 7.10
CA MET A 1 -2.31 12.39 7.86
C MET A 1 -1.58 11.12 8.30
N THR A 2 -1.46 10.92 9.60
CA THR A 2 -0.85 9.74 10.25
C THR A 2 -1.90 8.63 10.50
N LYS A 3 -1.47 7.44 10.95
CA LYS A 3 -2.40 6.37 11.38
C LYS A 3 -3.37 6.87 12.46
N ALA A 4 -2.86 7.61 13.44
CA ALA A 4 -3.66 8.18 14.51
C ALA A 4 -4.70 9.17 13.99
N ASP A 5 -4.34 9.99 13.00
CA ASP A 5 -5.26 10.92 12.36
C ASP A 5 -6.38 10.18 11.61
N ILE A 6 -6.05 9.11 10.88
CA ILE A 6 -7.04 8.27 10.16
C ILE A 6 -8.05 7.68 11.15
N VAL A 7 -7.56 7.10 12.26
CA VAL A 7 -8.42 6.51 13.30
C VAL A 7 -9.35 7.56 13.91
N ASN A 8 -8.82 8.75 14.22
CA ASN A 8 -9.62 9.85 14.74
C ASN A 8 -10.69 10.30 13.73
N GLU A 9 -10.34 10.42 12.45
CA GLU A 9 -11.29 10.84 11.40
C GLU A 9 -12.38 9.79 11.16
N ILE A 10 -12.04 8.50 11.18
CA ILE A 10 -13.04 7.42 11.06
C ILE A 10 -13.97 7.43 12.28
N THR A 11 -13.41 7.56 13.49
CA THR A 11 -14.18 7.66 14.75
C THR A 11 -15.18 8.81 14.67
N LYS A 12 -14.74 10.01 14.24
CA LYS A 12 -15.62 11.18 14.08
C LYS A 12 -16.73 10.96 13.06
N LYS A 13 -16.44 10.29 11.93
CA LYS A 13 -17.39 10.08 10.84
C LYS A 13 -18.40 8.97 11.11
N THR A 14 -18.00 7.95 11.87
CA THR A 14 -18.80 6.73 12.08
C THR A 14 -19.42 6.66 13.47
N GLY A 15 -18.90 7.40 14.45
CA GLY A 15 -19.30 7.31 15.85
C GLY A 15 -18.81 6.04 16.56
N ILE A 16 -18.01 5.20 15.88
CA ILE A 16 -17.47 3.96 16.44
C ILE A 16 -16.38 4.30 17.45
N ASP A 17 -16.30 3.52 18.53
CA ASP A 17 -15.25 3.62 19.52
C ASP A 17 -13.83 3.61 18.90
N LYS A 18 -12.96 4.47 19.43
CA LYS A 18 -11.60 4.68 18.91
C LYS A 18 -10.74 3.42 18.98
N GLN A 19 -10.88 2.63 20.05
CA GLN A 19 -10.12 1.39 20.20
C GLN A 19 -10.55 0.37 19.14
N THR A 20 -11.85 0.27 18.91
CA THR A 20 -12.43 -0.60 17.87
C THR A 20 -11.96 -0.20 16.47
N VAL A 21 -11.97 1.11 16.16
CA VAL A 21 -11.45 1.63 14.88
C VAL A 21 -9.96 1.35 14.73
N LEU A 22 -9.16 1.55 15.78
CA LEU A 22 -7.73 1.27 15.76
C LEU A 22 -7.47 -0.19 15.41
N THR A 23 -8.10 -1.13 16.13
CA THR A 23 -7.96 -2.56 15.87
C THR A 23 -8.42 -2.93 14.47
N THR A 24 -9.51 -2.33 13.98
CA THR A 24 -10.02 -2.58 12.62
C THR A 24 -9.04 -2.11 11.55
N VAL A 25 -8.44 -0.93 11.70
CA VAL A 25 -7.46 -0.38 10.76
C VAL A 25 -6.17 -1.22 10.76
N GLU A 26 -5.74 -1.68 11.93
CA GLU A 26 -4.58 -2.58 12.03
C GLU A 26 -4.84 -3.93 11.37
N ALA A 27 -5.97 -4.57 11.67
CA ALA A 27 -6.38 -5.81 11.03
C ALA A 27 -6.50 -5.67 9.50
N PHE A 28 -7.00 -4.52 9.01
CA PHE A 28 -7.04 -4.24 7.57
C PHE A 28 -5.63 -4.17 6.96
N MET A 29 -4.69 -3.48 7.61
CA MET A 29 -3.32 -3.39 7.11
C MET A 29 -2.65 -4.76 7.03
N ASP A 30 -2.89 -5.62 8.03
CA ASP A 30 -2.32 -6.96 8.08
C ASP A 30 -2.97 -7.88 7.05
N ALA A 31 -4.30 -7.85 6.90
CA ALA A 31 -5.00 -8.60 5.85
C ALA A 31 -4.50 -8.25 4.44
N VAL A 32 -4.21 -6.97 4.16
CA VAL A 32 -3.63 -6.55 2.88
C VAL A 32 -2.20 -7.10 2.70
N LYS A 33 -1.37 -7.09 3.74
CA LYS A 33 -0.01 -7.65 3.67
C LYS A 33 -0.05 -9.15 3.42
N ASP A 34 -0.90 -9.87 4.12
CA ASP A 34 -1.01 -11.33 4.02
C ASP A 34 -1.50 -11.73 2.63
N SER A 35 -2.54 -11.08 2.12
CA SER A 35 -3.04 -11.27 0.75
C SER A 35 -1.91 -11.10 -0.28
N LEU A 36 -1.17 -9.99 -0.22
CA LEU A 36 -0.10 -9.73 -1.18
C LEU A 36 1.10 -10.68 -1.03
N SER A 37 1.36 -11.17 0.18
CA SER A 37 2.42 -12.16 0.42
C SER A 37 2.10 -13.52 -0.21
N ASN A 38 0.81 -13.82 -0.37
CA ASN A 38 0.29 -15.02 -1.04
C ASN A 38 0.05 -14.81 -2.55
N ASP A 39 0.60 -13.74 -3.14
CA ASP A 39 0.37 -13.34 -4.55
C ASP A 39 -1.11 -13.07 -4.89
N GLU A 40 -1.94 -12.80 -3.88
CA GLU A 40 -3.35 -12.46 -4.04
C GLU A 40 -3.54 -10.94 -4.06
N ASN A 41 -4.08 -10.42 -5.16
CA ASN A 41 -4.33 -8.99 -5.33
C ASN A 41 -5.59 -8.55 -4.56
N VAL A 42 -5.52 -7.39 -3.90
CA VAL A 42 -6.65 -6.78 -3.19
C VAL A 42 -7.30 -5.71 -4.05
N TYR A 43 -8.60 -5.83 -4.29
CA TYR A 43 -9.38 -4.87 -5.09
C TYR A 43 -10.36 -4.08 -4.23
N LEU A 44 -10.15 -2.78 -4.11
CA LEU A 44 -11.01 -1.86 -3.36
C LEU A 44 -11.75 -0.93 -4.33
N ARG A 45 -12.98 -1.28 -4.68
CA ARG A 45 -13.78 -0.56 -5.68
C ARG A 45 -13.91 0.92 -5.30
N GLY A 46 -13.67 1.81 -6.26
CA GLY A 46 -13.71 3.27 -6.05
C GLY A 46 -12.44 3.88 -5.45
N PHE A 47 -11.62 3.09 -4.74
CA PHE A 47 -10.35 3.55 -4.17
C PHE A 47 -9.15 3.14 -5.03
N GLY A 48 -8.99 1.84 -5.31
CA GLY A 48 -7.86 1.32 -6.08
C GLY A 48 -7.63 -0.16 -5.84
N SER A 49 -6.47 -0.66 -6.23
CA SER A 49 -6.08 -2.06 -6.01
C SER A 49 -4.64 -2.15 -5.53
N PHE A 50 -4.39 -3.00 -4.55
CA PHE A 50 -3.04 -3.43 -4.21
C PHE A 50 -2.71 -4.68 -5.03
N VAL A 51 -1.58 -4.64 -5.72
CA VAL A 51 -1.15 -5.72 -6.59
C VAL A 51 0.32 -6.06 -6.37
N VAL A 52 0.66 -7.33 -6.60
CA VAL A 52 2.06 -7.75 -6.70
C VAL A 52 2.55 -7.47 -8.13
N LYS A 53 3.69 -6.79 -8.25
CA LYS A 53 4.36 -6.54 -9.54
C LYS A 53 5.71 -7.22 -9.58
N LYS A 54 5.94 -8.00 -10.62
CA LYS A 54 7.27 -8.52 -10.94
C LYS A 54 8.16 -7.39 -11.48
N ARG A 55 9.34 -7.22 -10.88
CA ARG A 55 10.41 -6.35 -11.39
C ARG A 55 11.47 -7.23 -12.04
N ALA A 56 11.80 -6.91 -13.28
CA ALA A 56 12.89 -7.57 -14.00
C ALA A 56 14.23 -7.25 -13.34
N GLN A 57 15.18 -8.17 -13.51
CA GLN A 57 16.57 -7.95 -13.13
C GLN A 57 17.09 -6.66 -13.75
N LYS A 58 17.84 -5.88 -12.97
CA LYS A 58 18.49 -4.67 -13.47
C LYS A 58 19.84 -4.43 -12.83
N THR A 59 20.70 -3.75 -13.57
CA THR A 59 21.97 -3.25 -13.08
C THR A 59 21.75 -1.93 -12.34
N ALA A 60 22.22 -1.85 -11.09
CA ALA A 60 22.21 -0.64 -10.28
C ALA A 60 23.64 -0.27 -9.84
N ARG A 61 23.83 0.94 -9.33
CA ARG A 61 25.13 1.43 -8.86
C ARG A 61 25.07 1.72 -7.37
N ASN A 62 26.02 1.18 -6.62
CA ASN A 62 26.27 1.60 -5.25
C ASN A 62 27.05 2.91 -5.27
N ILE A 63 26.36 4.01 -4.96
CA ILE A 63 26.93 5.37 -4.95
C ILE A 63 28.07 5.55 -3.95
N SER A 64 28.01 4.89 -2.79
CA SER A 64 29.05 5.03 -1.76
C SER A 64 30.34 4.28 -2.10
N LYS A 65 30.23 3.11 -2.73
CA LYS A 65 31.38 2.25 -3.10
C LYS A 65 31.79 2.37 -4.56
N ASN A 66 31.08 3.20 -5.33
CA ASN A 66 31.25 3.38 -6.77
C ASN A 66 31.24 2.07 -7.59
N THR A 67 30.54 1.04 -7.10
CA THR A 67 30.51 -0.30 -7.69
C THR A 67 29.17 -0.58 -8.36
N THR A 68 29.22 -1.42 -9.40
CA THR A 68 28.03 -1.92 -10.08
C THR A 68 27.49 -3.15 -9.34
N ILE A 69 26.19 -3.19 -9.10
CA ILE A 69 25.48 -4.31 -8.48
C ILE A 69 24.35 -4.80 -9.39
N ILE A 70 24.14 -6.11 -9.42
CA ILE A 70 23.00 -6.71 -10.12
C ILE A 70 21.88 -6.91 -9.09
N ILE A 71 20.72 -6.34 -9.36
CA ILE A 71 19.51 -6.57 -8.56
C ILE A 71 18.71 -7.66 -9.29
N PRO A 72 18.55 -8.87 -8.70
CA PRO A 72 17.81 -9.95 -9.33
C PRO A 72 16.34 -9.60 -9.52
N GLU A 73 15.65 -10.36 -10.36
CA GLU A 73 14.20 -10.22 -10.46
C GLU A 73 13.52 -10.51 -9.11
N HIS A 74 12.50 -9.72 -8.78
CA HIS A 74 11.80 -9.83 -7.51
C HIS A 74 10.40 -9.24 -7.62
N ASN A 75 9.53 -9.65 -6.70
CA ASN A 75 8.17 -9.11 -6.58
C ASN A 75 8.15 -7.92 -5.64
N ILE A 76 7.33 -6.92 -5.96
CA ILE A 76 7.08 -5.76 -5.09
C ILE A 76 5.58 -5.53 -4.92
N PRO A 77 5.12 -5.09 -3.74
CA PRO A 77 3.76 -4.57 -3.59
C PRO A 77 3.65 -3.23 -4.32
N ALA A 78 2.51 -3.01 -4.98
CA ALA A 78 2.22 -1.75 -5.67
C ALA A 78 0.74 -1.39 -5.52
N PHE A 79 0.45 -0.13 -5.20
CA PHE A 79 -0.91 0.41 -5.22
C PHE A 79 -1.22 1.02 -6.60
N LYS A 80 -2.37 0.67 -7.17
CA LYS A 80 -2.93 1.27 -8.38
C LYS A 80 -4.20 2.04 -8.00
N PRO A 81 -4.20 3.39 -8.01
CA PRO A 81 -5.39 4.16 -7.68
C PRO A 81 -6.49 3.95 -8.75
N ALA A 82 -7.74 3.99 -8.31
CA ALA A 82 -8.87 3.98 -9.24
C ALA A 82 -8.89 5.24 -10.12
N LYS A 83 -9.56 5.18 -11.27
CA LYS A 83 -9.72 6.34 -12.16
C LYS A 83 -10.37 7.52 -11.43
N THR A 84 -11.42 7.26 -10.66
CA THR A 84 -12.13 8.25 -9.83
C THR A 84 -11.18 8.96 -8.87
N PHE A 85 -10.34 8.21 -8.16
CA PHE A 85 -9.34 8.77 -7.25
C PHE A 85 -8.30 9.59 -8.03
N THR A 86 -7.78 9.06 -9.14
CA THR A 86 -6.79 9.78 -9.96
C THR A 86 -7.34 11.11 -10.48
N ILE A 87 -8.60 11.15 -10.93
CA ILE A 87 -9.28 12.37 -11.39
C ILE A 87 -9.43 13.37 -10.24
N SER A 88 -9.82 12.93 -9.04
CA SER A 88 -9.96 13.85 -7.89
C SER A 88 -8.65 14.51 -7.45
N VAL A 89 -7.49 13.92 -7.77
CA VAL A 89 -6.17 14.43 -7.39
C VAL A 89 -5.51 15.24 -8.49
N LYS A 90 -5.73 14.85 -9.76
CA LYS A 90 -5.29 15.63 -10.93
C LYS A 90 -6.18 16.88 -11.05
N LYS A 91 -5.79 17.94 -10.35
CA LYS A 91 -6.30 19.29 -10.61
C LYS A 91 -5.88 19.76 -12.00
#